data_AF-K3ZM61-F1
#
_entry.id   AF-K3ZM61-F1
#
_cell.length_a   1.000
_cell.length_b   1.000
_cell.length_c   1.000
_cell.angle_alpha   90.00
_cell.angle_beta   90.00
_cell.angle_gamma   90.00
#
_symmetry.space_group_name_H-M   'P 1'
#
loop_
_entity.id
_entity.type
_entity.pdbx_description
1 polymer ?
#
loop_
_entity_poly.entity_id
_entity_poly.type
_entity_poly.pdbx_seq_one_letter_code
_entity_poly.pdbx_strand_id
1 'polypeptide(L)'
;RSLGIPCGSMAVCGLNSDELEFEFHNLKATKLVVKKDYPDGTDKIEMDKFKVAFVIFFMATFLAPTCKYNTVNPDFLGSLVNLDEINQYNWSAYVLDHLIQDAARV
;
A
#
# COMPACT_ATOMS: atom_id res chain seq x y z
N ARG A 1 -18.11 -11.42 -0.77
CA ARG A 1 -18.33 -10.14 -1.47
C ARG A 1 -17.05 -9.34 -1.29
N SER A 2 -16.27 -9.13 -2.34
CA SER A 2 -15.04 -8.33 -2.23
C SER A 2 -15.41 -6.86 -2.03
N LEU A 3 -14.74 -6.17 -1.10
CA LEU A 3 -14.93 -4.75 -0.84
C LEU A 3 -14.23 -3.93 -1.94
N GLY A 4 -14.78 -2.77 -2.31
CA GLY A 4 -14.02 -1.79 -3.10
C GLY A 4 -12.85 -1.23 -2.27
N ILE A 5 -11.78 -0.76 -2.93
CA ILE A 5 -10.72 -0.05 -2.21
C ILE A 5 -11.29 1.28 -1.68
N PRO A 6 -11.16 1.58 -0.37
CA PRO A 6 -11.56 2.88 0.16
C PRO A 6 -10.73 3.98 -0.50
N CYS A 7 -11.33 4.77 -1.39
CA CYS A 7 -10.68 5.90 -2.03
C CYS A 7 -10.93 7.15 -1.17
N GLY A 8 -9.88 7.71 -0.56
CA GLY A 8 -9.96 8.93 0.24
C GLY A 8 -8.89 9.05 1.31
N SER A 9 -8.49 10.30 1.59
CA SER A 9 -7.58 10.66 2.70
C SER A 9 -8.28 10.40 4.03
N MET A 10 -8.05 9.22 4.62
CA MET A 10 -8.40 8.94 6.01
C MET A 10 -7.28 8.16 6.69
N ALA A 11 -6.97 8.60 7.91
CA ALA A 11 -5.84 8.20 8.74
C ALA A 11 -5.61 6.70 8.78
N VAL A 12 -4.40 6.27 8.41
CA VAL A 12 -3.96 4.87 8.49
C VAL A 12 -3.90 4.43 9.95
N CYS A 13 -4.27 3.18 10.25
CA CYS A 13 -4.31 2.68 11.63
C CYS A 13 -2.92 2.71 12.25
N GLY A 14 -2.78 3.42 13.37
CA GLY A 14 -1.63 3.30 14.28
C GLY A 14 -0.33 3.98 13.84
N LEU A 15 -0.31 4.65 12.69
CA LEU A 15 0.77 5.52 12.25
C LEU A 15 0.12 6.79 11.72
N ASN A 16 0.50 7.97 12.24
CA ASN A 16 -0.03 9.21 11.69
C ASN A 16 0.31 9.25 10.19
N SER A 17 -0.56 9.82 9.33
CA SER A 17 -0.28 9.91 7.88
C SER A 17 1.12 10.47 7.61
N ASP A 18 1.62 11.36 8.47
CA ASP A 18 2.97 11.91 8.45
C ASP A 18 4.09 10.87 8.74
N GLU A 19 3.88 9.90 9.63
CA GLU A 19 4.87 8.83 9.92
C GLU A 19 4.95 7.83 8.76
N LEU A 20 3.83 7.59 8.10
CA LEU A 20 3.74 6.70 6.95
C LEU A 20 4.33 7.36 5.69
N GLU A 21 4.07 8.65 5.50
CA GLU A 21 4.75 9.47 4.51
C GLU A 21 6.26 9.54 4.78
N PHE A 22 6.72 9.55 6.03
CA PHE A 22 8.14 9.67 6.34
C PHE A 22 8.93 8.35 6.25
N GLU A 23 8.41 7.22 6.73
CA GLU A 23 9.12 5.93 6.68
C GLU A 23 9.03 5.21 5.31
N PHE A 24 7.94 5.40 4.55
CA PHE A 24 7.67 4.61 3.34
C PHE A 24 7.74 5.38 2.01
N HIS A 25 8.02 6.69 2.01
CA HIS A 25 8.31 7.44 0.77
C HIS A 25 9.61 6.97 0.09
N ASN A 26 10.47 6.24 0.81
CA ASN A 26 11.62 5.60 0.21
C ASN A 26 11.32 4.13 -0.11
N LEU A 27 11.15 3.81 -1.40
CA LEU A 27 11.00 2.42 -1.85
C LEU A 27 12.17 1.52 -1.44
N LYS A 28 13.38 2.07 -1.22
CA LYS A 28 14.50 1.28 -0.67
C LYS A 28 14.24 0.86 0.78
N ALA A 29 13.73 1.76 1.63
CA ALA A 29 13.38 1.45 3.01
C ALA A 29 12.22 0.46 3.08
N THR A 30 11.17 0.70 2.28
CA THR A 30 10.03 -0.21 2.12
C THR A 30 10.49 -1.61 1.72
N LYS A 31 11.40 -1.71 0.74
CA LYS A 31 11.96 -2.98 0.27
C LYS A 31 12.79 -3.71 1.34
N LEU A 32 13.42 -2.99 2.28
CA LEU A 32 14.14 -3.62 3.39
C LEU A 32 13.17 -4.25 4.39
N VAL A 33 12.09 -3.54 4.73
CA VAL A 33 11.03 -4.07 5.61
C VAL A 33 10.40 -5.32 5.00
N VAL A 34 10.05 -5.30 3.71
CA VAL A 34 9.47 -6.46 3.01
C VAL A 34 10.43 -7.67 2.95
N LYS A 35 11.75 -7.45 3.02
CA LYS A 35 12.76 -8.50 2.95
C LYS A 35 13.21 -9.05 4.31
N LYS A 36 12.77 -8.46 5.43
CA LYS A 36 13.11 -8.93 6.78
C LYS A 36 12.44 -10.29 7.03
N ASP A 37 13.07 -11.14 7.82
CA ASP A 37 12.45 -12.37 8.32
C ASP A 37 11.53 -12.06 9.51
N TYR A 38 10.32 -12.59 9.46
CA TYR A 38 9.28 -12.43 10.49
C TYR A 38 8.93 -13.83 11.06
N PRO A 39 9.65 -14.30 12.10
CA PRO A 39 9.43 -15.62 12.67
C PRO A 39 8.08 -15.71 13.41
N ASP A 40 7.64 -16.94 13.71
CA ASP A 40 6.43 -17.16 14.48
C ASP A 40 6.50 -16.45 15.85
N GLY A 41 5.45 -15.69 16.18
CA GLY A 41 5.38 -14.90 17.40
C GLY A 41 5.90 -13.46 17.30
N THR A 42 6.24 -12.97 16.10
CA THR A 42 6.41 -11.54 15.85
C THR A 42 5.21 -10.74 16.39
N ASP A 43 5.49 -9.61 17.05
CA ASP A 43 4.46 -8.76 17.62
C ASP A 43 3.55 -8.12 16.55
N LYS A 44 2.34 -7.76 16.95
CA LYS A 44 1.34 -7.19 16.03
C LYS A 44 1.84 -5.92 15.35
N ILE A 45 2.63 -5.07 16.02
CA ILE A 45 3.11 -3.81 15.46
C ILE A 45 4.11 -4.07 14.33
N GLU A 46 5.07 -4.98 14.52
CA GLU A 46 6.00 -5.38 13.47
C GLU A 46 5.29 -6.03 12.27
N MET A 47 4.27 -6.87 12.52
CA MET A 47 3.45 -7.45 11.46
C MET A 47 2.65 -6.40 10.69
N ASP A 48 2.09 -5.42 11.39
CA ASP A 48 1.34 -4.32 10.77
C ASP A 48 2.26 -3.42 9.93
N LYS A 49 3.48 -3.15 10.40
CA LYS A 49 4.52 -2.47 9.60
C LYS A 49 4.87 -3.26 8.33
N PHE A 50 4.98 -4.58 8.42
CA PHE A 50 5.21 -5.42 7.24
C PHE A 50 4.06 -5.32 6.24
N LYS A 51 2.80 -5.44 6.69
CA LYS A 51 1.62 -5.35 5.81
C LYS A 51 1.57 -4.02 5.05
N VAL A 52 1.80 -2.91 5.77
CA VAL A 52 1.90 -1.58 5.19
C VAL A 52 3.00 -1.52 4.13
N ALA A 53 4.22 -1.95 4.48
CA ALA A 53 5.35 -1.94 3.57
C ALA A 53 5.11 -2.79 2.31
N PHE A 54 4.52 -3.97 2.49
CA PHE A 54 4.22 -4.90 1.42
C PHE A 54 3.26 -4.30 0.40
N VAL A 55 2.14 -3.72 0.86
CA VAL A 55 1.15 -3.10 -0.03
C VAL A 55 1.78 -1.92 -0.77
N ILE A 56 2.49 -1.03 -0.07
CA ILE A 56 3.16 0.12 -0.72
C ILE A 56 4.16 -0.35 -1.78
N PHE A 57 5.02 -1.31 -1.44
CA PHE A 57 6.00 -1.86 -2.38
C PHE A 57 5.34 -2.51 -3.58
N PHE A 58 4.30 -3.32 -3.35
CA PHE A 58 3.58 -4.02 -4.41
C PHE A 58 2.89 -3.04 -5.36
N MET A 59 2.20 -2.04 -4.81
CA MET A 59 1.53 -1.00 -5.58
C MET A 59 2.54 -0.17 -6.39
N ALA A 60 3.58 0.35 -5.75
CA ALA A 60 4.55 1.22 -6.41
C ALA A 60 5.47 0.49 -7.41
N THR A 61 5.63 -0.84 -7.31
CA THR A 61 6.51 -1.61 -8.20
C THR A 61 5.77 -2.28 -9.34
N PHE A 62 4.60 -2.87 -9.08
CA PHE A 62 3.93 -3.74 -10.04
C PHE A 62 2.67 -3.14 -10.65
N LEU A 63 1.88 -2.42 -9.86
CA LEU A 63 0.49 -2.13 -10.19
C LEU A 63 0.24 -0.67 -10.59
N ALA A 64 0.90 0.26 -9.92
CA ALA A 64 0.89 1.68 -10.19
C ALA A 64 2.33 2.21 -10.14
N PRO A 65 3.22 1.75 -11.05
CA PRO A 65 4.58 2.28 -11.12
C PRO A 65 4.52 3.77 -11.48
N THR A 66 4.56 4.64 -10.47
CA THR A 66 4.46 6.08 -10.63
C THR A 66 5.71 6.60 -11.36
N CYS A 67 5.58 6.88 -12.66
CA CYS A 67 6.67 7.34 -13.53
C CYS A 67 7.17 8.77 -13.24
N LYS A 68 6.65 9.46 -12.22
CA LYS A 68 7.09 10.82 -11.87
C LYS A 68 7.21 10.93 -10.35
N TYR A 69 8.44 11.10 -9.87
CA TYR A 69 8.81 11.51 -8.50
C TYR A 69 8.89 10.45 -7.39
N ASN A 70 8.70 9.16 -7.68
CA ASN A 70 8.94 8.08 -6.71
C ASN A 70 8.10 8.24 -5.42
N THR A 71 6.93 8.87 -5.55
CA THR A 71 5.99 9.20 -4.48
C THR A 71 4.86 8.17 -4.48
N VAL A 72 4.43 7.74 -3.30
CA VAL A 72 3.35 6.75 -3.15
C VAL A 72 2.03 7.35 -3.67
N ASN A 73 1.26 6.60 -4.47
CA ASN A 73 -0.09 7.04 -4.87
C ASN A 73 -1.02 7.04 -3.62
N PRO A 74 -1.58 8.19 -3.21
CA PRO A 74 -2.45 8.25 -2.04
C PRO A 74 -3.77 7.48 -2.20
N ASP A 75 -4.21 7.18 -3.43
CA ASP A 75 -5.53 6.62 -3.73
C ASP A 75 -5.82 5.28 -3.02
N PHE A 76 -4.79 4.50 -2.72
CA PHE A 76 -4.94 3.21 -2.06
C PHE A 76 -4.65 3.25 -0.56
N LEU A 77 -4.13 4.36 -0.01
CA LEU A 77 -3.74 4.43 1.41
C LEU A 77 -4.94 4.24 2.35
N GLY A 78 -6.15 4.57 1.91
CA GLY A 78 -7.38 4.31 2.67
C GLY A 78 -7.65 2.82 2.96
N SER A 79 -7.05 1.90 2.19
CA SER A 79 -7.10 0.46 2.50
C SER A 79 -6.16 0.03 3.63
N LEU A 80 -5.18 0.86 3.99
CA LEU A 80 -4.24 0.58 5.06
C LEU A 80 -4.83 0.92 6.45
N VAL A 81 -5.99 1.58 6.49
CA VAL A 81 -6.71 1.90 7.73
C VAL A 81 -7.12 0.63 8.48
N ASN A 82 -7.46 -0.45 7.80
CA ASN A 82 -7.72 -1.73 8.46
C ASN A 82 -6.86 -2.83 7.85
N LEU A 83 -5.69 -3.03 8.45
CA LEU A 83 -4.69 -3.99 7.96
C LEU A 83 -5.17 -5.45 8.03
N ASP A 84 -6.19 -5.74 8.85
CA ASP A 84 -6.79 -7.07 8.96
C ASP A 84 -7.83 -7.33 7.85
N GLU A 85 -8.20 -6.30 7.09
CA GLU A 85 -9.12 -6.38 5.94
C GLU A 85 -8.42 -6.31 4.59
N ILE A 86 -7.08 -6.15 4.53
CA ILE A 86 -6.32 -6.02 3.28
C ILE A 86 -6.68 -7.11 2.26
N ASN A 87 -6.87 -8.35 2.71
CA ASN A 87 -7.21 -9.49 1.85
C ASN A 87 -8.66 -9.48 1.33
N GLN A 88 -9.52 -8.60 1.85
CA GLN A 88 -10.93 -8.49 1.47
C GLN A 88 -11.17 -7.47 0.36
N TYR A 89 -10.20 -6.58 0.11
CA TYR A 89 -10.29 -5.55 -0.93
C TYR A 89 -10.06 -6.13 -2.33
N ASN A 90 -10.78 -5.58 -3.30
CA ASN A 90 -10.64 -5.93 -4.71
C ASN A 90 -9.49 -5.17 -5.36
N TRP A 91 -8.26 -5.60 -5.06
CA TRP A 91 -7.04 -5.01 -5.63
C TRP A 91 -6.97 -5.10 -7.15
N SER A 92 -7.48 -6.18 -7.74
CA SER A 92 -7.45 -6.33 -9.21
C SER A 92 -8.35 -5.33 -9.92
N ALA A 93 -9.52 -4.99 -9.37
CA ALA A 93 -10.37 -3.95 -9.94
C ALA A 93 -9.66 -2.60 -9.98
N TYR A 94 -9.00 -2.20 -8.88
CA TYR A 94 -8.21 -0.96 -8.84
C TYR A 94 -7.13 -0.93 -9.93
N VAL A 95 -6.40 -2.03 -10.09
CA VAL A 95 -5.36 -2.16 -11.12
C VAL A 95 -5.94 -2.03 -12.52
N LEU A 96 -7.05 -2.72 -12.78
CA LEU A 96 -7.71 -2.71 -14.08
C LEU A 96 -8.22 -1.32 -14.42
N ASP A 97 -8.81 -0.61 -13.45
CA ASP A 97 -9.28 0.76 -13.66
C ASP A 97 -8.12 1.70 -14.03
N HIS A 98 -6.99 1.62 -13.33
CA HIS A 98 -5.80 2.40 -13.67
C HIS A 98 -5.25 2.04 -15.05
N LEU A 99 -5.14 0.74 -15.36
CA LEU A 99 -4.62 0.27 -16.64
C LEU A 99 -5.50 0.72 -17.82
N ILE A 100 -6.82 0.63 -17.69
CA ILE A 100 -7.77 1.07 -18.72
C ILE A 100 -7.69 2.59 -18.91
N GLN A 101 -7.66 3.36 -17.82
CA GLN A 101 -7.55 4.82 -17.89
C GLN A 101 -6.25 5.27 -18.56
N ASP A 102 -5.12 4.64 -18.22
CA ASP A 102 -3.84 5.01 -18.83
C ASP A 102 -3.72 4.51 -20.28
N ALA A 103 -4.27 3.34 -20.61
CA ALA A 103 -4.33 2.86 -22.00
C ALA A 103 -5.23 3.75 -22.88
N ALA A 104 -6.31 4.31 -22.34
CA ALA A 104 -7.19 5.24 -23.06
C ALA A 104 -6.59 6.64 -23.26
N ARG A 105 -5.47 6.96 -22.59
CA ARG A 105 -4.73 8.23 -22.74
C ARG A 105 -3.68 8.19 -23.85
N VAL A 106 -3.43 7.02 -24.46
CA VAL A 106 -2.50 6.80 -25.59
C VAL A 106 -3.20 7.01 -26.92
#